data_AF-A0A2R7MWX0-F1
#
_entry.id   AF-A0A2R7MWX0-F1
#
_cell.length_a   1.000
_cell.length_b   1.000
_cell.length_c   1.000
_cell.angle_alpha   90.00
_cell.angle_beta   90.00
_cell.angle_gamma   90.00
#
_symmetry.space_group_name_H-M   'P 1'
#
loop_
_entity.id
_entity.type
_entity.pdbx_description
1 polymer ?
#
loop_
_entity_poly.entity_id
_entity_poly.type
_entity_poly.pdbx_seq_one_letter_code
_entity_poly.pdbx_strand_id
1 'polypeptide(L)'
;MKTLKHIFLTILTIGTLQSCIVSEKPNIDFFQNSKYDFKGAQFASINVPMVLAKSYIKKALREEGESEETIDLVKKASKIKVLTVTNGSSEMLNDYAQFLNKNHYEEWATIKHDGDNINIRVKQDGEIIKNMLITVGSNKNDIVFVDVKGNFTANDISKMINSVSDK
;
A
#
# COMPACT_ATOMS: atom_id res chain seq x y z
N MET A 1 46.88 12.57 10.39
CA MET A 1 45.80 12.84 9.39
C MET A 1 45.30 11.58 8.66
N LYS A 2 46.16 10.61 8.31
CA LYS A 2 45.74 9.38 7.60
C LYS A 2 44.79 8.50 8.43
N THR A 3 45.13 8.25 9.69
CA THR A 3 44.32 7.47 10.65
C THR A 3 42.93 8.09 10.90
N LEU A 4 42.84 9.42 11.02
CA LEU A 4 41.55 10.11 11.20
C LEU A 4 40.65 9.99 9.96
N LYS A 5 41.24 10.04 8.75
CA LYS A 5 40.51 9.82 7.50
C LYS A 5 39.99 8.39 7.38
N HIS A 6 40.76 7.40 7.82
CA HIS A 6 40.32 6.00 7.82
C HIS A 6 39.17 5.78 8.81
N ILE A 7 39.25 6.35 10.02
CA ILE A 7 38.17 6.27 11.02
C ILE A 7 36.88 6.90 10.48
N PHE A 8 36.98 8.08 9.85
CA PHE A 8 35.82 8.74 9.25
C PHE A 8 35.21 7.92 8.11
N LEU A 9 36.04 7.32 7.25
CA LEU A 9 35.58 6.47 6.14
C LEU A 9 34.90 5.19 6.63
N THR A 10 35.39 4.59 7.73
CA THR A 10 34.78 3.43 8.39
C THR A 10 33.42 3.77 9.01
N ILE A 11 33.29 4.93 9.67
CA ILE A 11 32.00 5.37 10.22
C ILE A 11 30.98 5.65 9.10
N LEU A 12 31.42 6.24 7.98
CA LEU A 12 30.57 6.50 6.82
C LEU A 12 30.07 5.21 6.18
N THR A 13 30.92 4.18 6.08
CA THR A 13 30.54 2.86 5.54
C THR A 13 29.59 2.09 6.46
N ILE A 14 29.76 2.20 7.78
CA ILE A 14 28.81 1.61 8.76
C ILE A 14 27.45 2.34 8.71
N GLY A 15 27.45 3.66 8.51
CA GLY A 15 26.21 4.44 8.35
C GLY A 15 25.39 4.05 7.12
N THR A 16 26.03 3.57 6.06
CA THR A 16 25.34 3.11 4.84
C THR A 16 24.80 1.67 4.92
N LEU A 17 25.17 0.89 5.94
CA LEU A 17 24.69 -0.49 6.13
C LEU A 17 23.35 -0.60 6.88
N GLN A 18 22.73 0.53 7.23
CA GLN A 18 21.34 0.58 7.72
C GLN A 18 20.37 0.39 6.54
N SER A 19 20.51 -0.73 5.81
CA SER A 19 19.67 -1.10 4.69
C SER A 19 18.23 -1.34 5.17
N CYS A 20 17.28 -0.65 4.54
CA CYS A 20 15.84 -0.90 4.59
C CYS A 20 15.28 -1.33 5.96
N ILE A 21 15.10 -0.36 6.87
CA ILE A 21 14.22 -0.54 8.04
C ILE A 21 12.79 -0.74 7.51
N VAL A 22 12.41 -1.99 7.26
CA VAL A 22 11.01 -2.40 7.18
C VAL A 22 10.48 -2.31 8.61
N SER A 23 9.44 -1.52 8.83
CA SER A 23 8.93 -1.32 10.18
C SER A 23 8.04 -2.48 10.57
N GLU A 24 8.31 -3.10 11.72
CA GLU A 24 7.39 -4.05 12.35
C GLU A 24 6.14 -3.36 12.93
N LYS A 25 6.09 -2.02 12.91
CA LYS A 25 4.91 -1.27 13.33
C LYS A 25 3.96 -1.10 12.16
N PRO A 26 2.66 -1.38 12.33
CA PRO A 26 1.69 -1.12 11.27
C PRO A 26 1.59 0.38 10.95
N ASN A 27 1.31 0.70 9.69
CA ASN A 27 1.19 2.08 9.20
C ASN A 27 -0.24 2.42 8.71
N ILE A 28 -1.17 1.46 8.71
CA ILE A 28 -2.57 1.63 8.31
C ILE A 28 -3.46 1.79 9.55
N ASP A 29 -4.40 2.73 9.50
CA ASP A 29 -5.15 3.24 10.65
C ASP A 29 -5.85 2.14 11.48
N PHE A 30 -6.41 1.11 10.83
CA PHE A 30 -7.00 -0.04 11.53
C PHE A 30 -5.98 -0.78 12.41
N PHE A 31 -4.83 -1.12 11.82
CA PHE A 31 -3.80 -1.91 12.48
C PHE A 31 -2.99 -1.12 13.52
N GLN A 32 -3.07 0.21 13.50
CA GLN A 32 -2.47 1.08 14.52
C GLN A 32 -3.36 1.24 15.76
N ASN A 33 -4.61 0.79 15.71
CA ASN A 33 -5.57 1.00 16.79
C ASN A 33 -5.38 -0.05 17.89
N SER A 34 -4.94 0.41 19.07
CA SER A 34 -4.65 -0.42 20.24
C SER A 34 -5.88 -1.12 20.86
N LYS A 35 -7.10 -0.84 20.37
CA LYS A 35 -8.32 -1.52 20.78
C LYS A 35 -8.44 -2.95 20.23
N TYR A 36 -7.68 -3.28 19.19
CA TYR A 36 -7.70 -4.60 18.57
C TYR A 36 -6.50 -5.42 19.04
N ASP A 37 -6.76 -6.68 19.41
CA ASP A 37 -5.72 -7.67 19.65
C ASP A 37 -5.53 -8.51 18.38
N PHE A 38 -4.36 -8.40 17.78
CA PHE A 38 -4.03 -9.08 16.53
C PHE A 38 -3.44 -10.49 16.73
N LYS A 39 -3.48 -11.03 17.96
CA LYS A 39 -3.24 -12.45 18.30
C LYS A 39 -2.04 -13.10 17.58
N GLY A 40 -0.87 -12.47 17.65
CA GLY A 40 0.38 -13.02 17.09
C GLY A 40 0.60 -12.73 15.60
N ALA A 41 -0.25 -11.92 14.97
CA ALA A 41 0.02 -11.40 13.64
C ALA A 41 1.29 -10.54 13.61
N GLN A 42 2.05 -10.68 12.54
CA GLN A 42 3.28 -9.92 12.33
C GLN A 42 3.05 -8.92 11.21
N PHE A 43 3.66 -7.75 11.36
CA PHE A 43 3.48 -6.64 10.45
C PHE A 43 4.81 -6.33 9.77
N ALA A 44 4.78 -6.09 8.48
CA ALA A 44 5.89 -5.51 7.74
C ALA A 44 5.35 -4.31 6.97
N SER A 45 5.76 -3.10 7.36
CA SER A 45 5.19 -1.87 6.82
C SER A 45 6.23 -0.97 6.15
N ILE A 46 5.80 -0.34 5.06
CA ILE A 46 6.62 0.55 4.24
C ILE A 46 5.78 1.78 3.88
N ASN A 47 6.31 2.97 4.19
CA ASN A 47 5.78 4.22 3.63
C ASN A 47 6.56 4.52 2.36
N VAL A 48 5.90 4.46 1.21
CA VAL A 48 6.60 4.57 -0.08
C VAL A 48 6.92 6.05 -0.35
N PRO A 49 8.19 6.42 -0.57
CA PRO A 49 8.54 7.78 -0.97
C PRO A 49 7.91 8.10 -2.33
N MET A 50 7.00 9.08 -2.37
CA MET A 50 6.21 9.36 -3.58
C MET A 50 7.06 9.80 -4.78
N VAL A 51 8.21 10.41 -4.55
CA VAL A 51 9.15 10.77 -5.64
C VAL A 51 9.63 9.51 -6.37
N LEU A 52 9.95 8.45 -5.62
CA LEU A 52 10.38 7.16 -6.17
C LEU A 52 9.18 6.39 -6.74
N ALA A 53 8.05 6.37 -6.03
CA ALA A 53 6.84 5.69 -6.50
C ALA A 53 6.40 6.23 -7.86
N LYS A 54 6.30 7.57 -7.98
CA LYS A 54 5.85 8.22 -9.22
C LYS A 54 6.81 7.98 -10.38
N SER A 55 8.13 8.02 -10.16
CA SER A 55 9.10 7.80 -11.23
C SER A 55 9.14 6.34 -11.66
N TYR A 56 9.15 5.41 -10.71
CA TYR A 56 9.22 3.98 -10.97
C TYR A 56 7.94 3.45 -11.62
N ILE A 57 6.76 3.73 -11.04
CA ILE A 57 5.48 3.26 -11.57
C ILE A 57 5.24 3.87 -12.96
N LYS A 58 5.51 5.16 -13.16
CA LYS A 58 5.41 5.79 -14.48
C LYS A 58 6.29 5.11 -15.52
N LYS A 59 7.53 4.75 -15.14
CA LYS A 59 8.44 4.06 -16.05
C LYS A 59 7.91 2.66 -16.40
N ALA A 60 7.49 1.88 -15.40
CA ALA A 60 6.94 0.54 -15.61
C ALA A 60 5.68 0.56 -16.50
N LEU A 61 4.73 1.46 -16.22
CA LEU A 61 3.52 1.62 -17.03
C LEU A 61 3.84 1.95 -18.49
N ARG A 62 4.84 2.81 -18.74
CA ARG A 62 5.28 3.12 -20.12
C ARG A 62 5.95 1.95 -20.83
N GLU A 63 6.73 1.17 -20.10
CA GLU A 63 7.39 -0.04 -20.64
C GLU A 63 6.35 -1.13 -20.98
N GLU A 64 5.26 -1.21 -20.21
CA GLU A 64 4.11 -2.10 -20.48
C GLU A 64 3.14 -1.55 -21.56
N GLY A 65 3.39 -0.35 -22.08
CA GLY A 65 2.54 0.26 -23.12
C GLY A 65 1.20 0.78 -22.61
N GLU A 66 1.07 1.01 -21.30
CA GLU A 66 -0.14 1.56 -20.67
C GLU A 66 -0.40 3.00 -21.11
N SER A 67 -1.67 3.40 -21.10
CA SER A 67 -2.09 4.73 -21.55
C SER A 67 -1.53 5.87 -20.67
N GLU A 68 -1.30 7.06 -21.23
CA GLU A 68 -0.92 8.23 -20.44
C GLU A 68 -2.01 8.63 -19.42
N GLU A 69 -3.27 8.26 -19.68
CA GLU A 69 -4.36 8.43 -18.72
C GLU A 69 -4.17 7.56 -17.47
N THR A 70 -3.75 6.30 -17.64
CA THR A 70 -3.40 5.38 -16.53
C THR A 70 -2.21 5.94 -15.74
N ILE A 71 -1.21 6.50 -16.44
CA ILE A 71 -0.04 7.13 -15.83
C ILE A 71 -0.42 8.37 -15.01
N ASP A 72 -1.41 9.14 -15.46
CA ASP A 72 -1.90 10.33 -14.75
C ASP A 72 -2.57 9.99 -13.41
N LEU A 73 -3.14 8.79 -13.26
CA LEU A 73 -3.68 8.30 -11.99
C LEU A 73 -2.60 8.26 -10.90
N VAL A 74 -1.40 7.79 -11.26
CA VAL A 74 -0.25 7.71 -10.34
C VAL A 74 0.18 9.11 -9.87
N LYS A 75 0.04 10.14 -10.72
CA LYS A 75 0.36 11.52 -10.34
C LYS A 75 -0.57 12.06 -9.27
N LYS A 76 -1.85 11.63 -9.26
CA LYS A 76 -2.88 12.04 -8.28
C LYS A 76 -2.67 11.41 -6.90
N ALA A 77 -1.90 10.32 -6.81
CA ALA A 77 -1.49 9.77 -5.52
C ALA A 77 -0.57 10.75 -4.77
N SER A 78 -0.90 10.98 -3.51
CA SER A 78 -0.18 11.88 -2.58
C SER A 78 0.57 11.10 -1.50
N LYS A 79 0.13 9.89 -1.18
CA LYS A 79 0.77 8.98 -0.22
C LYS A 79 0.37 7.54 -0.55
N ILE A 80 1.34 6.64 -0.47
CA ILE A 80 1.14 5.20 -0.59
C ILE A 80 1.76 4.56 0.65
N LYS A 81 0.97 3.76 1.35
CA LYS A 81 1.42 2.91 2.44
C LYS A 81 1.19 1.46 2.06
N VAL A 82 2.19 0.62 2.31
CA VAL A 82 2.09 -0.82 2.15
C VAL A 82 2.25 -1.46 3.51
N LEU A 83 1.42 -2.44 3.81
CA LEU A 83 1.46 -3.25 5.01
C LEU A 83 1.23 -4.70 4.63
N THR A 84 2.21 -5.55 4.90
CA THR A 84 2.02 -7.00 4.85
C THR A 84 1.70 -7.48 6.26
N VAL A 85 0.67 -8.30 6.37
CA VAL A 85 0.29 -8.99 7.60
C VAL A 85 0.53 -10.48 7.39
N THR A 86 1.35 -11.08 8.24
CA THR A 86 1.54 -12.54 8.28
C THR A 86 0.87 -13.11 9.52
N ASN A 87 0.41 -14.37 9.46
CA ASN A 87 -0.34 -15.03 10.53
C ASN A 87 -1.63 -14.28 10.94
N GLY A 88 -2.29 -13.64 9.97
CA GLY A 88 -3.58 -12.99 10.21
C GLY A 88 -4.69 -14.01 10.52
N SER A 89 -5.58 -13.68 11.45
CA SER A 89 -6.73 -14.52 11.80
C SER A 89 -7.99 -14.10 11.02
N SER A 90 -8.95 -15.01 10.84
CA SER A 90 -10.25 -14.66 10.25
C SER A 90 -11.03 -13.63 11.07
N GLU A 91 -10.85 -13.64 12.40
CA GLU A 91 -11.42 -12.65 13.32
C GLU A 91 -10.87 -11.25 13.03
N MET A 92 -9.55 -11.11 12.84
CA MET A 92 -8.93 -9.85 12.43
C MET A 92 -9.51 -9.34 11.11
N LEU A 93 -9.71 -10.20 10.11
CA LEU A 93 -10.25 -9.79 8.81
C LEU A 93 -11.72 -9.33 8.94
N ASN A 94 -12.48 -9.99 9.81
CA ASN A 94 -13.84 -9.57 10.13
C ASN A 94 -13.86 -8.20 10.84
N ASP A 95 -12.99 -7.99 11.83
CA ASP A 95 -12.84 -6.71 12.52
C ASP A 95 -12.40 -5.60 11.58
N TYR A 96 -11.51 -5.92 10.63
CA TYR A 96 -11.09 -5.00 9.57
C TYR A 96 -12.29 -4.62 8.69
N ALA A 97 -13.08 -5.59 8.21
CA ALA A 97 -14.27 -5.31 7.42
C ALA A 97 -15.28 -4.43 8.18
N GLN A 98 -15.50 -4.69 9.47
CA GLN A 98 -16.36 -3.85 10.31
C GLN A 98 -15.81 -2.44 10.48
N PHE A 99 -14.50 -2.30 10.67
CA PHE A 99 -13.84 -1.00 10.73
C PHE A 99 -14.08 -0.21 9.43
N LEU A 100 -13.92 -0.85 8.27
CA LEU A 100 -14.15 -0.21 6.96
C LEU A 100 -15.58 0.29 6.82
N ASN A 101 -16.56 -0.55 7.15
CA ASN A 101 -17.99 -0.18 7.10
C ASN A 101 -18.29 1.01 8.03
N LYS A 102 -17.79 0.97 9.27
CA LYS A 102 -17.97 2.06 10.24
C LYS A 102 -17.32 3.37 9.79
N ASN A 103 -16.26 3.30 8.98
CA ASN A 103 -15.51 4.44 8.50
C ASN A 103 -15.93 4.91 7.10
N HIS A 104 -17.07 4.44 6.59
CA HIS A 104 -17.66 4.81 5.30
C HIS A 104 -16.75 4.51 4.11
N TYR A 105 -16.08 3.35 4.15
CA TYR A 105 -15.46 2.79 2.97
C TYR A 105 -16.48 2.01 2.16
N GLU A 106 -16.53 2.24 0.85
CA GLU A 106 -17.39 1.57 -0.10
C GLU A 106 -16.62 0.53 -0.89
N GLU A 107 -17.20 -0.65 -1.07
CA GLU A 107 -16.63 -1.68 -1.94
C GLU A 107 -16.92 -1.37 -3.40
N TRP A 108 -15.85 -1.28 -4.20
CA TRP A 108 -15.94 -0.90 -5.62
C TRP A 108 -15.63 -2.06 -6.56
N ALA A 109 -14.70 -2.93 -6.19
CA ALA A 109 -14.40 -4.12 -6.95
C ALA A 109 -13.80 -5.22 -6.09
N THR A 110 -14.09 -6.46 -6.49
CA THR A 110 -13.38 -7.66 -6.05
C THR A 110 -12.97 -8.44 -7.29
N ILE A 111 -11.67 -8.50 -7.56
CA ILE A 111 -11.08 -9.16 -8.72
C ILE A 111 -10.42 -10.45 -8.24
N LYS A 112 -10.57 -11.54 -8.99
CA LYS A 112 -9.89 -12.80 -8.72
C LYS A 112 -8.74 -12.96 -9.70
N HIS A 113 -7.53 -13.14 -9.20
CA HIS A 113 -6.34 -13.33 -10.03
C HIS A 113 -5.40 -14.33 -9.34
N ASP A 114 -4.96 -15.35 -10.07
CA ASP A 114 -4.03 -16.39 -9.59
C ASP A 114 -4.41 -17.06 -8.25
N GLY A 115 -5.71 -17.19 -7.97
CA GLY A 115 -6.22 -17.81 -6.75
C GLY A 115 -6.32 -16.87 -5.54
N ASP A 116 -5.83 -15.63 -5.65
CA ASP A 116 -5.99 -14.57 -4.67
C ASP A 116 -7.16 -13.65 -5.01
N ASN A 117 -7.68 -12.97 -3.99
CA ASN A 117 -8.67 -11.91 -4.15
C ASN A 117 -7.98 -10.55 -4.02
N ILE A 118 -8.27 -9.66 -4.97
CA ILE A 118 -7.92 -8.25 -4.94
C ILE A 118 -9.20 -7.49 -4.64
N ASN A 119 -9.34 -6.99 -3.42
CA ASN A 119 -10.48 -6.21 -2.99
C ASN A 119 -10.12 -4.72 -2.95
N ILE A 120 -10.92 -3.90 -3.63
CA ILE A 120 -10.72 -2.46 -3.77
C ILE A 120 -11.89 -1.75 -3.08
N ARG A 121 -11.56 -0.96 -2.05
CA ARG A 121 -12.52 -0.10 -1.35
C ARG A 121 -12.07 1.34 -1.39
N VAL A 122 -13.02 2.27 -1.43
CA VAL A 122 -12.72 3.71 -1.49
C VAL A 122 -13.45 4.45 -0.38
N LYS A 123 -12.92 5.60 0.00
CA LYS A 123 -13.60 6.56 0.88
C LYS A 123 -13.73 7.89 0.16
N GLN A 124 -14.97 8.33 0.02
CA GLN A 124 -15.33 9.55 -0.70
C GLN A 124 -15.58 10.72 0.26
N ASP A 125 -15.37 11.92 -0.25
CA ASP A 125 -15.76 13.19 0.33
C ASP A 125 -16.40 14.04 -0.79
N GLY A 126 -17.73 14.04 -0.83
CA GLY A 126 -18.48 14.50 -1.98
C GLY A 126 -18.15 13.69 -3.23
N GLU A 127 -17.78 14.36 -4.32
CA GLU A 127 -17.42 13.73 -5.60
C GLU A 127 -15.95 13.26 -5.65
N ILE A 128 -15.16 13.56 -4.61
CA ILE A 128 -13.72 13.29 -4.59
C ILE A 128 -13.43 12.05 -3.74
N ILE A 129 -12.78 11.06 -4.32
CA ILE A 129 -12.23 9.92 -3.61
C ILE A 129 -10.91 10.34 -2.96
N LYS A 130 -10.88 10.34 -1.63
CA LYS A 130 -9.72 10.77 -0.82
C LYS A 130 -8.77 9.63 -0.50
N ASN A 131 -9.33 8.43 -0.34
CA ASN A 131 -8.58 7.23 -0.01
C ASN A 131 -9.07 6.04 -0.82
N MET A 132 -8.13 5.19 -1.19
CA MET A 132 -8.36 3.87 -1.75
C MET A 132 -7.58 2.85 -0.93
N LEU A 133 -8.23 1.77 -0.57
CA LEU A 133 -7.64 0.61 0.09
C LEU A 133 -7.69 -0.57 -0.86
N ILE A 134 -6.53 -1.16 -1.14
CA ILE A 134 -6.40 -2.38 -1.92
C ILE A 134 -5.94 -3.47 -0.97
N THR A 135 -6.69 -4.56 -0.91
CA THR A 135 -6.34 -5.75 -0.13
C THR A 135 -6.07 -6.88 -1.11
N VAL A 136 -4.85 -7.42 -1.09
CA VAL A 136 -4.44 -8.53 -1.95
C VAL A 136 -4.12 -9.73 -1.08
N GLY A 137 -4.71 -10.86 -1.41
CA GLY A 137 -4.38 -12.15 -0.83
C GLY A 137 -5.59 -13.07 -0.77
N SER A 138 -5.30 -14.31 -0.44
CA SER A 138 -6.29 -15.32 -0.09
C SER A 138 -6.34 -15.49 1.43
N ASN A 139 -7.29 -16.28 1.93
CA ASN A 139 -7.46 -16.57 3.36
C ASN A 139 -6.26 -17.31 4.01
N LYS A 140 -5.10 -17.38 3.35
CA LYS A 140 -3.89 -18.08 3.78
C LYS A 140 -2.76 -17.09 4.04
N ASN A 141 -2.44 -16.99 5.32
CA ASN A 141 -1.25 -16.48 5.99
C ASN A 141 -0.74 -15.08 5.65
N ASP A 142 -0.56 -14.70 4.39
CA ASP A 142 0.08 -13.43 4.01
C ASP A 142 -0.89 -12.54 3.24
N ILE A 143 -1.26 -11.41 3.84
CA ILE A 143 -2.22 -10.47 3.26
C ILE A 143 -1.55 -9.12 3.12
N VAL A 144 -1.61 -8.55 1.93
CA VAL A 144 -1.03 -7.24 1.61
C VAL A 144 -2.13 -6.19 1.56
N PHE A 145 -1.95 -5.13 2.33
CA PHE A 145 -2.81 -3.96 2.38
C PHE A 145 -2.06 -2.78 1.79
N VAL A 146 -2.69 -2.08 0.85
CA VAL A 146 -2.18 -0.86 0.24
C VAL A 146 -3.16 0.28 0.51
N ASP A 147 -2.73 1.31 1.25
CA ASP A 147 -3.48 2.55 1.47
C ASP A 147 -2.93 3.66 0.58
N VAL A 148 -3.74 4.05 -0.40
CA VAL A 148 -3.43 5.11 -1.38
C VAL A 148 -4.29 6.33 -1.06
N LYS A 149 -3.64 7.43 -0.66
CA LYS A 149 -4.30 8.72 -0.47
C LYS A 149 -4.08 9.62 -1.67
N GLY A 150 -5.10 10.36 -2.09
CA GLY A 150 -5.02 11.29 -3.20
C GLY A 150 -6.32 12.04 -3.40
N ASN A 151 -6.46 12.68 -4.55
CA ASN A 151 -7.74 13.22 -5.00
C ASN A 151 -8.07 12.55 -6.33
N PHE A 152 -8.97 11.59 -6.30
CA PHE A 152 -9.38 10.83 -7.47
C PHE A 152 -10.85 11.07 -7.76
N THR A 153 -11.22 10.95 -9.03
CA THR A 153 -12.62 10.91 -9.47
C THR A 153 -13.09 9.46 -9.57
N ALA A 154 -14.41 9.25 -9.66
CA ALA A 154 -14.95 7.91 -9.94
C ALA A 154 -14.34 7.28 -11.20
N ASN A 155 -14.25 8.08 -12.27
CA ASN A 155 -13.68 7.67 -13.56
C ASN A 155 -12.21 7.24 -13.44
N ASP A 156 -11.42 7.91 -12.60
CA ASP A 156 -10.04 7.54 -12.33
C ASP A 156 -9.93 6.11 -11.80
N ILE A 157 -10.81 5.73 -10.86
CA ILE A 157 -10.78 4.41 -10.24
C ILE A 157 -11.35 3.34 -11.17
N SER A 158 -12.42 3.66 -11.90
CA SER A 158 -12.98 2.74 -12.92
C SER A 158 -11.94 2.39 -13.98
N LYS A 159 -11.15 3.37 -14.47
CA LYS A 159 -10.08 3.11 -15.44
C LYS A 159 -8.99 2.20 -14.87
N MET A 160 -8.57 2.44 -13.63
CA MET A 160 -7.58 1.59 -12.95
C MET A 160 -8.07 0.14 -12.81
N ILE A 161 -9.34 -0.05 -12.43
CA ILE A 161 -9.93 -1.39 -12.27
C ILE A 161 -9.94 -2.12 -13.61
N ASN A 162 -10.35 -1.45 -14.68
CA ASN A 162 -10.41 -2.04 -16.02
C ASN A 162 -9.02 -2.45 -16.54
N SER A 163 -7.98 -1.64 -16.32
CA SER A 163 -6.62 -1.99 -16.75
C SER A 163 -6.05 -3.25 -16.08
N VAL A 164 -6.57 -3.61 -14.90
CA VAL A 164 -6.17 -4.83 -14.17
C VAL A 164 -7.06 -6.01 -14.53
N SER A 165 -8.34 -5.79 -14.86
CA SER A 165 -9.27 -6.87 -15.18
C SER A 165 -9.11 -7.44 -16.61
N ASP A 166 -8.52 -6.67 -17.53
CA ASP A 166 -8.32 -7.08 -18.92
C ASP A 166 -7.03 -7.94 -19.12
N LYS A 167 -6.26 -8.17 -18.05
CA LYS A 167 -5.06 -9.03 -18.02
C LYS A 167 -5.37 -10.35 -17.31
#